data_AF-A0A7S3AKB5-F1
#
_entry.id   AF-A0A7S3AKB5-F1
#
_cell.length_a   1.000
_cell.length_b   1.000
_cell.length_c   1.000
_cell.angle_alpha   90.00
_cell.angle_beta   90.00
_cell.angle_gamma   90.00
#
_symmetry.space_group_name_H-M   'P 1'
#
loop_
_entity.id
_entity.type
_entity.pdbx_description
1 polymer ?
#
loop_
_entity_poly.entity_id
_entity_poly.type
_entity_poly.pdbx_seq_one_letter_code
_entity_poly.pdbx_strand_id
1 'polypeptide(L)'
;MPRLLLLLSCLLAMACAFVPAPSALSVSRVAAQRQAISMGGAMTKATRVNVRNREYNKKYKSEMKTKIKRVFEAVAAEDYSVAFQTLSKAQAIIDKNVKRGIMPKNRAARRKSLLTLKVKALEPAASAAAPAPAPEAAPEP
;
A
#
# COMPACT_ATOMS: atom_id res chain seq x y z
N MET A 1 -47.36 69.13 31.22
CA MET A 1 -46.18 69.85 30.72
C MET A 1 -45.65 70.74 31.83
N PRO A 2 -44.37 70.73 32.22
CA PRO A 2 -43.42 69.63 32.38
C PRO A 2 -42.80 69.64 33.81
N ARG A 3 -43.33 70.43 34.76
CA ARG A 3 -42.69 70.68 36.07
C ARG A 3 -42.97 69.64 37.17
N LEU A 4 -44.13 68.95 37.13
CA LEU A 4 -44.44 67.88 38.09
C LEU A 4 -43.75 66.54 37.74
N LEU A 5 -43.41 66.33 36.47
CA LEU A 5 -42.68 65.14 36.01
C LEU A 5 -41.15 65.26 36.20
N LEU A 6 -40.62 66.49 36.34
CA LEU A 6 -39.19 66.74 36.58
C LEU A 6 -38.77 66.64 38.05
N LEU A 7 -39.72 66.68 38.99
CA LEU A 7 -39.44 66.48 40.42
C LEU A 7 -39.59 65.00 40.86
N LEU A 8 -40.33 64.19 40.09
CA LEU A 8 -40.42 62.74 40.31
C LEU A 8 -39.25 61.96 39.70
N SER A 9 -38.53 62.54 38.74
CA SER A 9 -37.28 61.98 38.19
C SER A 9 -36.04 62.26 39.04
N CYS A 10 -36.14 63.17 40.02
CA CYS A 10 -34.99 63.57 40.83
C CYS A 10 -34.84 62.76 42.14
N LEU A 11 -35.88 62.03 42.56
CA LEU A 11 -35.81 61.09 43.69
C LEU A 11 -35.35 59.68 43.29
N LEU A 12 -35.21 59.39 41.99
CA LEU A 12 -34.63 58.14 41.49
C LEU A 12 -33.11 58.22 41.24
N ALA A 13 -32.50 59.39 41.42
CA ALA A 13 -31.09 59.65 41.10
C ALA A 13 -30.20 59.90 42.34
N MET A 14 -30.72 59.73 43.55
CA MET A 14 -30.00 60.07 44.78
C MET A 14 -30.14 58.99 45.86
N ALA A 15 -29.97 57.73 45.47
CA ALA A 15 -29.72 56.64 46.40
C ALA A 15 -28.85 55.56 45.71
N CYS A 16 -27.70 55.29 46.31
CA CYS A 16 -26.81 54.16 46.06
C CYS A 16 -25.98 54.22 44.77
N ALA A 17 -25.07 55.19 44.75
CA ALA A 17 -23.67 54.85 44.50
C ALA A 17 -23.20 53.79 45.53
N PHE A 18 -23.40 52.51 45.20
CA PHE A 18 -22.62 51.41 45.75
C PHE A 18 -21.98 50.67 44.58
N VAL A 19 -20.88 51.25 44.13
CA VAL A 19 -19.93 50.66 43.20
C VAL A 19 -19.16 49.56 43.94
N PRO A 20 -19.16 48.32 43.46
CA PRO A 20 -17.97 47.49 43.50
C PRO A 20 -17.24 47.67 42.16
N ALA A 21 -16.03 48.21 42.23
CA ALA A 21 -15.14 48.33 41.08
C ALA A 21 -14.78 46.93 40.53
N PRO A 22 -14.80 46.72 39.20
CA PRO A 22 -14.31 45.50 38.58
C PRO A 22 -12.79 45.61 38.41
N SER A 23 -12.03 45.31 39.46
CA SER A 23 -10.57 45.27 39.36
C SER A 23 -9.95 44.25 40.30
N ALA A 24 -10.31 42.98 40.12
CA ALA A 24 -9.44 41.87 40.47
C ALA A 24 -10.02 40.60 39.84
N LEU A 25 -9.14 39.79 39.27
CA LEU A 25 -9.41 38.49 38.66
C LEU A 25 -9.98 38.59 37.25
N SER A 26 -9.04 38.81 36.34
CA SER A 26 -8.97 38.08 35.08
C SER A 26 -9.41 36.62 35.29
N VAL A 27 -10.69 36.33 35.09
CA VAL A 27 -11.17 34.96 34.84
C VAL A 27 -10.82 34.61 33.39
N SER A 28 -9.54 34.74 33.05
CA SER A 28 -8.88 33.84 32.11
C SER A 28 -8.53 32.57 32.87
N ARG A 29 -9.52 31.89 33.46
CA ARG A 29 -9.36 30.54 33.97
C ARG A 29 -9.98 29.61 32.98
N VAL A 30 -9.17 29.34 31.96
CA VAL A 30 -9.15 28.10 31.20
C VAL A 30 -10.57 27.68 30.82
N ALA A 31 -11.07 28.29 29.74
CA ALA A 31 -11.78 27.46 28.77
C ALA A 31 -10.88 26.26 28.60
N ALA A 32 -11.26 25.14 29.24
CA ALA A 32 -10.62 23.88 29.04
C ALA A 32 -10.89 23.61 27.57
N GLN A 33 -9.97 24.12 26.75
CA GLN A 33 -9.71 23.64 25.43
C GLN A 33 -9.32 22.20 25.73
N ARG A 34 -10.35 21.34 25.85
CA ARG A 34 -10.24 19.94 25.50
C ARG A 34 -9.79 20.02 24.06
N GLN A 35 -8.48 20.18 23.87
CA GLN A 35 -7.84 19.81 22.64
C GLN A 35 -8.23 18.35 22.54
N ALA A 36 -9.27 18.08 21.75
CA ALA A 36 -9.54 16.73 21.33
C ALA A 36 -8.19 16.28 20.79
N ILE A 37 -7.55 15.33 21.46
CA ILE A 37 -6.35 14.69 20.92
C ILE A 37 -6.83 14.27 19.54
N SER A 38 -6.28 14.92 18.53
CA SER A 38 -6.64 14.67 17.15
C SER A 38 -6.28 13.22 16.89
N MET A 39 -7.25 12.33 17.03
CA MET A 39 -7.15 10.95 16.57
C MET A 39 -7.17 10.90 15.03
N GLY A 40 -7.02 12.06 14.37
CA GLY A 40 -6.93 12.23 12.92
C GLY A 40 -5.52 12.17 12.33
N GLY A 41 -4.49 11.89 13.14
CA GLY A 41 -3.10 11.76 12.65
C GLY A 41 -2.54 10.34 12.62
N ALA A 42 -3.13 9.41 13.37
CA ALA A 42 -2.58 8.06 13.51
C ALA A 42 -3.07 7.13 12.41
N MET A 43 -2.12 6.50 11.70
CA MET A 43 -2.41 5.55 10.64
C MET A 43 -3.27 4.40 11.17
N THR A 44 -4.47 4.19 10.60
CA THR A 44 -5.38 3.12 11.03
C THR A 44 -4.72 1.75 10.88
N LYS A 45 -5.17 0.75 11.65
CA LYS A 45 -4.58 -0.61 11.64
C LYS A 45 -4.47 -1.17 10.23
N ALA A 46 -5.52 -1.02 9.40
CA ALA A 46 -5.53 -1.47 8.02
C ALA A 46 -4.42 -0.81 7.19
N THR A 47 -4.26 0.51 7.31
CA THR A 47 -3.21 1.23 6.59
C THR A 47 -1.81 0.79 7.04
N ARG A 48 -1.58 0.55 8.33
CA ARG A 48 -0.32 -0.03 8.86
C ARG A 48 0.00 -1.39 8.25
N VAL A 49 -0.99 -2.28 8.18
CA VAL A 49 -0.84 -3.61 7.57
C VAL A 49 -0.57 -3.49 6.07
N ASN A 50 -1.27 -2.60 5.38
CA ASN A 50 -1.10 -2.38 3.95
C ASN A 50 0.30 -1.87 3.60
N VAL A 51 0.86 -0.93 4.37
CA VAL A 51 2.23 -0.43 4.16
C VAL A 51 3.25 -1.55 4.35
N ARG A 52 3.14 -2.33 5.42
CA ARG A 52 4.01 -3.50 5.67
C ARG A 52 3.94 -4.52 4.52
N ASN A 53 2.74 -4.88 4.10
CA ASN A 53 2.53 -5.84 3.02
C ASN A 53 3.02 -5.29 1.66
N ARG A 54 2.85 -3.99 1.42
CA ARG A 54 3.35 -3.31 0.22
C ARG A 54 4.88 -3.39 0.14
N GLU A 55 5.57 -3.09 1.23
CA GLU A 55 7.04 -3.17 1.29
C GLU A 55 7.55 -4.59 1.07
N TYR A 56 6.96 -5.56 1.76
CA TYR A 56 7.27 -6.97 1.58
C TYR A 56 7.05 -7.41 0.13
N ASN A 57 5.86 -7.15 -0.43
CA ASN A 57 5.52 -7.50 -1.81
C ASN A 57 6.42 -6.79 -2.83
N LYS A 58 6.83 -5.54 -2.56
CA LYS A 58 7.74 -4.78 -3.41
C LYS A 58 9.07 -5.52 -3.54
N LYS A 59 9.68 -5.94 -2.42
CA LYS A 59 10.98 -6.63 -2.38
C LYS A 59 10.98 -7.92 -3.24
N TYR A 60 10.01 -8.81 -3.02
CA TYR A 60 9.93 -10.08 -3.77
C TYR A 60 9.54 -9.90 -5.24
N LYS A 61 8.69 -8.90 -5.55
CA LYS A 61 8.35 -8.58 -6.94
C LYS A 61 9.55 -7.97 -7.67
N SER A 62 10.34 -7.11 -7.03
CA SER A 62 11.56 -6.56 -7.64
C SER A 62 12.62 -7.65 -7.86
N GLU A 63 12.85 -8.53 -6.88
CA GLU A 63 13.79 -9.64 -7.02
C GLU A 63 13.44 -10.52 -8.23
N MET A 64 12.18 -10.96 -8.32
CA MET A 64 11.68 -11.76 -9.44
C MET A 64 11.87 -11.03 -10.78
N LYS A 65 11.51 -9.73 -10.85
CA LYS A 65 11.70 -8.93 -12.07
C LYS A 65 13.17 -8.88 -12.48
N THR A 66 14.09 -8.70 -11.55
CA THR A 66 15.53 -8.66 -11.83
C THR A 66 16.04 -10.00 -12.37
N LYS A 67 15.62 -11.13 -11.78
CA LYS A 67 16.01 -12.46 -12.29
C LYS A 67 15.47 -12.70 -13.70
N ILE A 68 14.23 -12.30 -13.96
CA ILE A 68 13.62 -12.39 -15.29
C ILE A 68 14.39 -11.52 -16.31
N LYS A 69 14.78 -10.29 -15.93
CA LYS A 69 15.60 -9.42 -16.79
C LYS A 69 16.93 -10.05 -17.16
N ARG A 70 17.63 -10.68 -16.20
CA ARG A 70 18.88 -11.41 -16.47
C ARG A 70 18.73 -12.54 -17.47
N VAL A 71 17.58 -13.22 -17.49
CA VAL A 71 17.30 -14.22 -18.53
C VAL A 71 17.17 -13.55 -19.89
N PHE A 72 16.47 -12.42 -19.98
CA PHE A 72 16.38 -11.68 -21.25
C PHE A 72 17.72 -11.11 -21.72
N GLU A 73 18.57 -10.67 -20.80
CA GLU A 73 19.93 -10.22 -21.10
C GLU A 73 20.78 -11.38 -21.64
N ALA A 74 20.73 -12.55 -21.01
CA ALA A 74 21.43 -13.75 -21.51
C ALA A 74 20.88 -14.22 -22.86
N VAL A 75 19.57 -14.09 -23.09
CA VAL A 75 18.95 -14.42 -24.39
C VAL A 75 19.39 -13.44 -25.47
N ALA A 76 19.53 -12.15 -25.14
CA ALA A 76 20.01 -11.14 -26.08
C ALA A 76 21.51 -11.29 -26.41
N ALA A 77 22.28 -11.91 -25.52
CA ALA A 77 23.68 -12.27 -25.75
C ALA A 77 23.86 -13.60 -26.49
N GLU A 78 22.78 -14.31 -26.82
CA GLU A 78 22.77 -15.61 -27.52
C GLU A 78 23.52 -16.76 -26.78
N ASP A 79 23.87 -16.56 -25.52
CA ASP A 79 24.58 -17.55 -24.70
C ASP A 79 23.62 -18.59 -24.08
N TYR A 80 23.41 -19.72 -24.77
CA TYR A 80 22.49 -20.77 -24.31
C TYR A 80 22.81 -21.32 -22.90
N SER A 81 24.07 -21.61 -22.61
CA SER A 81 24.49 -22.18 -21.31
C SER A 81 24.14 -21.24 -20.14
N VAL A 82 24.41 -19.95 -20.32
CA VAL A 82 24.12 -18.92 -19.31
C VAL A 82 22.60 -18.69 -19.20
N ALA A 83 21.89 -18.69 -20.33
CA ALA A 83 20.43 -18.58 -20.37
C ALA A 83 19.75 -19.73 -19.61
N PHE A 84 20.23 -20.97 -19.76
CA PHE A 84 19.69 -22.13 -19.04
C PHE A 84 19.87 -22.04 -17.53
N GLN A 85 21.08 -21.68 -17.07
CA GLN A 85 21.36 -21.52 -15.64
C GLN A 85 20.56 -20.38 -15.01
N THR A 86 20.42 -19.25 -15.71
CA THR A 86 19.65 -18.10 -15.24
C THR A 86 18.14 -18.38 -15.25
N LEU A 87 17.65 -19.14 -16.22
CA LEU A 87 16.26 -19.61 -16.28
C LEU A 87 15.91 -20.43 -15.04
N SER A 88 16.74 -21.41 -14.65
CA SER A 88 16.48 -22.24 -13.47
C SER A 88 16.37 -21.38 -12.20
N LYS A 89 17.28 -20.42 -12.02
CA LYS A 89 17.24 -19.45 -10.92
C LYS A 89 15.97 -18.59 -10.95
N ALA A 90 15.53 -18.16 -12.13
CA ALA A 90 14.30 -17.38 -12.28
C ALA A 90 13.04 -18.20 -11.95
N GLN A 91 12.98 -19.45 -12.38
CA GLN A 91 11.87 -20.37 -12.08
C GLN A 91 11.73 -20.62 -10.56
N ALA A 92 12.85 -20.84 -9.86
CA ALA A 92 12.84 -21.04 -8.41
C ALA A 92 12.26 -19.83 -7.64
N ILE A 93 12.59 -18.61 -8.05
CA ILE A 93 12.04 -17.38 -7.44
C ILE A 93 10.56 -17.18 -7.78
N ILE A 94 10.15 -17.52 -9.00
CA ILE A 94 8.74 -17.50 -9.42
C ILE A 94 7.91 -18.40 -8.49
N ASP A 95 8.38 -19.62 -8.22
CA ASP A 95 7.65 -20.56 -7.35
C ASP A 95 7.68 -20.17 -5.88
N LYS A 96 8.80 -19.62 -5.41
CA LYS A 96 8.89 -19.05 -4.06
C LYS A 96 7.85 -17.94 -3.86
N ASN A 97 7.61 -17.12 -4.88
CA ASN A 97 6.59 -16.07 -4.82
C ASN A 97 5.15 -16.59 -4.86
N VAL A 98 4.92 -17.76 -5.50
CA VAL A 98 3.62 -18.45 -5.45
C VAL A 98 3.38 -19.02 -4.05
N LYS A 99 4.36 -19.73 -3.49
CA LYS A 99 4.27 -20.28 -2.12
C LYS A 99 4.02 -19.20 -1.06
N ARG A 100 4.56 -17.99 -1.27
CA ARG A 100 4.33 -16.82 -0.40
C ARG A 100 2.99 -16.09 -0.66
N GLY A 101 2.20 -16.51 -1.65
CA GLY A 101 0.92 -15.87 -1.99
C GLY A 101 1.04 -14.51 -2.70
N ILE A 102 2.24 -14.11 -3.15
CA ILE A 102 2.48 -12.80 -3.80
C ILE A 102 2.06 -12.83 -5.28
N MET A 103 2.11 -14.00 -5.91
CA MET A 103 1.75 -14.20 -7.31
C MET A 103 0.82 -15.42 -7.48
N PRO A 104 -0.27 -15.31 -8.26
CA PRO A 104 -1.17 -16.44 -8.49
C PRO A 104 -0.54 -17.50 -9.41
N LYS A 105 -0.94 -18.76 -9.20
CA LYS A 105 -0.42 -19.95 -9.92
C LYS A 105 -0.47 -19.81 -11.45
N ASN A 106 -1.57 -19.32 -12.01
CA ASN A 106 -1.71 -19.18 -13.47
C ASN A 106 -0.77 -18.10 -14.04
N ARG A 107 -0.50 -17.02 -13.29
CA ARG A 107 0.46 -16.00 -13.72
C ARG A 107 1.89 -16.53 -13.66
N ALA A 108 2.20 -17.36 -12.67
CA ALA A 108 3.48 -18.06 -12.59
C ALA A 108 3.68 -19.02 -13.77
N ALA A 109 2.68 -19.87 -14.05
CA ALA A 109 2.71 -20.82 -15.15
C ALA A 109 2.94 -20.13 -16.51
N ARG A 110 2.18 -19.08 -16.81
CA ARG A 110 2.38 -18.27 -18.04
C ARG A 110 3.79 -17.71 -18.14
N ARG A 111 4.34 -17.16 -17.05
CA ARG A 111 5.71 -16.63 -17.07
C ARG A 111 6.77 -17.70 -17.28
N LYS A 112 6.62 -18.86 -16.64
CA LYS A 112 7.52 -20.00 -16.86
C LYS A 112 7.51 -20.44 -18.32
N SER A 113 6.32 -20.65 -18.88
CA SER A 113 6.15 -21.04 -20.28
C SER A 113 6.82 -20.04 -21.22
N LEU A 114 6.57 -18.74 -21.07
CA LEU A 114 7.18 -17.70 -21.90
C LEU A 114 8.72 -17.68 -21.83
N LEU A 115 9.29 -17.85 -20.63
CA LEU A 115 10.74 -17.87 -20.47
C LEU A 115 11.36 -19.12 -21.10
N THR A 116 10.74 -20.27 -20.91
CA THR A 116 11.19 -21.53 -21.50
C THR A 116 11.13 -21.47 -23.02
N LEU A 117 10.06 -20.93 -23.61
CA LEU A 117 9.96 -20.77 -25.07
C LEU A 117 11.09 -19.92 -25.64
N LYS A 118 11.45 -18.83 -24.95
CA LYS A 118 12.54 -17.94 -25.40
C LYS A 118 13.92 -18.57 -25.30
N VAL A 119 14.19 -19.32 -24.24
CA VAL A 119 15.48 -20.03 -24.11
C VAL A 119 15.57 -21.20 -25.09
N LYS A 120 14.48 -21.93 -25.30
CA LYS A 120 14.40 -23.00 -26.30
C LYS A 120 14.63 -22.52 -27.72
N ALA A 121 14.25 -21.29 -28.05
CA ALA A 121 14.51 -20.71 -29.37
C ALA A 121 16.02 -20.55 -29.68
N LEU A 122 16.88 -20.52 -28.65
CA LEU A 122 18.33 -20.48 -28.80
C LEU A 122 18.97 -21.88 -28.79
N GLU A 123 18.22 -22.93 -28.45
CA GLU A 123 18.75 -24.29 -28.55
C GLU A 123 19.03 -24.58 -30.04
N PRO A 124 20.26 -24.97 -30.42
CA PRO A 124 20.50 -25.44 -31.77
C PRO A 124 19.59 -26.65 -32.02
N ALA A 125 18.98 -26.69 -33.20
CA ALA A 125 17.82 -27.50 -33.61
C ALA A 125 17.86 -29.04 -33.42
N ALA A 126 18.81 -29.58 -32.64
CA ALA A 126 18.99 -30.99 -32.37
C ALA A 126 17.96 -31.60 -31.38
N SER A 127 17.15 -30.79 -30.67
CA SER A 127 16.17 -31.29 -29.68
C SER A 127 14.73 -31.36 -30.17
N ALA A 128 14.48 -31.22 -31.49
CA ALA A 128 13.18 -31.49 -32.12
C ALA A 128 12.81 -33.00 -32.15
N ALA A 129 13.23 -33.77 -31.13
CA ALA A 129 12.67 -35.08 -30.84
C ALA A 129 11.25 -34.87 -30.30
N ALA A 130 10.30 -34.94 -31.22
CA ALA A 130 8.88 -35.06 -30.94
C ALA A 130 8.64 -36.09 -29.82
N PRO A 131 7.86 -35.79 -28.76
CA PRO A 131 7.03 -36.83 -28.23
C PRO A 131 6.01 -37.11 -29.33
N ALA A 132 6.20 -38.22 -30.04
CA ALA A 132 5.13 -38.85 -30.79
C ALA A 132 3.84 -38.77 -29.94
N PRO A 133 2.68 -38.40 -30.53
CA PRO A 133 1.43 -38.51 -29.80
C PRO A 133 1.33 -39.96 -29.35
N ALA A 134 1.37 -40.19 -28.04
CA ALA A 134 1.00 -41.50 -27.51
C ALA A 134 -0.39 -41.80 -28.09
N PRO A 135 -0.59 -42.96 -28.74
CA PRO A 135 -1.85 -43.29 -29.36
C PRO A 135 -2.92 -43.26 -28.27
N GLU A 136 -3.95 -42.46 -28.53
CA GLU A 136 -5.35 -42.77 -28.28
C GLU A 136 -5.56 -44.21 -27.77
N ALA A 137 -5.37 -44.42 -26.47
CA ALA A 137 -5.79 -45.62 -25.79
C ALA A 137 -7.26 -45.40 -25.41
N ALA A 138 -8.12 -46.01 -26.21
CA ALA A 138 -9.56 -46.07 -26.04
C ALA A 138 -9.97 -46.83 -24.75
N PRO A 139 -11.28 -46.96 -24.46
CA PRO A 139 -11.94 -46.49 -23.24
C PRO A 139 -11.79 -47.40 -22.01
N GLU A 140 -11.97 -46.76 -20.85
CA GLU A 140 -12.08 -47.36 -19.51
C GLU A 140 -13.16 -48.48 -19.45
N PRO A 141 -12.98 -49.54 -18.65
CA PRO A 141 -14.05 -50.50 -18.37
C PRO A 141 -15.15 -49.89 -17.48
#